data_AF-A0A3S0JLM1-F1
#
_entry.id   AF-A0A3S0JLM1-F1
#
_cell.length_a   1.000
_cell.length_b   1.000
_cell.length_c   1.000
_cell.angle_alpha   90.00
_cell.angle_beta   90.00
_cell.angle_gamma   90.00
#
_symmetry.space_group_name_H-M   'P 1'
#
loop_
_entity.id
_entity.type
_entity.pdbx_description
1 polymer ?
#
loop_
_entity_poly.entity_id
_entity_poly.type
_entity_poly.pdbx_seq_one_letter_code
_entity_poly.pdbx_strand_id
1 'polypeptide(L)'
;MATPWQRALGHFESVFIDHACFRLIYSNTHRISPNMFRASQPSPSHIAAAARNGVRSILNLRGGRDCASYILEAEACRAHGLELIDFPVNSRDMPKKETLLKARELFATMPYPALMHCKSGADRAGFMAALFMFVHEQRPLAEATGQLSWKYGHFKQAKTGILDYFFELYAAYNEKRPTPFWEWVERVYDPVEAKASFRSREWADAVVDRVLGRE
;
A
#
# COMPACT_ATOMS: atom_id res chain seq x y z
N MET A 1 -23.10 18.91 -0.12
CA MET A 1 -22.01 19.91 -0.28
C MET A 1 -21.52 20.25 1.12
N ALA A 2 -20.24 20.08 1.42
CA ALA A 2 -19.70 20.43 2.74
C ALA A 2 -19.67 21.95 2.92
N THR A 3 -20.06 22.43 4.10
CA THR A 3 -20.11 23.86 4.41
C THR A 3 -18.69 24.46 4.51
N PRO A 4 -18.50 25.78 4.32
CA PRO A 4 -17.20 26.44 4.51
C PRO A 4 -16.58 26.14 5.88
N TRP A 5 -17.43 25.99 6.91
CA TRP A 5 -17.02 25.62 8.26
C TRP A 5 -16.52 24.17 8.36
N GLN A 6 -17.18 23.21 7.71
CA GLN A 6 -16.72 21.83 7.64
C GLN A 6 -15.39 21.69 6.86
N ARG A 7 -15.17 22.53 5.85
CA ARG A 7 -13.87 22.61 5.15
C ARG A 7 -12.77 23.17 6.06
N ALA A 8 -13.07 24.22 6.81
CA ALA A 8 -12.13 24.83 7.76
C ALA A 8 -11.77 23.86 8.91
N LEU A 9 -12.77 23.21 9.51
CA LEU A 9 -12.57 22.15 10.50
C LEU A 9 -11.80 20.97 9.91
N GLY A 10 -12.11 20.54 8.68
CA GLY A 10 -11.36 19.48 8.03
C GLY A 10 -9.89 19.83 7.82
N HIS A 11 -9.58 21.08 7.47
CA HIS A 11 -8.20 21.57 7.44
C HIS A 11 -7.58 21.59 8.84
N PHE A 12 -8.29 22.11 9.84
CA PHE A 12 -7.80 22.21 11.21
C PHE A 12 -7.56 20.83 11.86
N GLU A 13 -8.51 19.90 11.75
CA GLU A 13 -8.38 18.51 12.20
C GLU A 13 -7.24 17.79 11.47
N SER A 14 -7.10 18.01 10.15
CA SER A 14 -5.99 17.43 9.40
C SER A 14 -4.65 17.88 9.96
N VAL A 15 -4.50 19.16 10.33
CA VAL A 15 -3.24 19.75 10.84
C VAL A 15 -2.94 19.31 12.28
N PHE A 16 -3.95 19.31 13.17
CA PHE A 16 -3.73 19.23 14.62
C PHE A 16 -4.04 17.87 15.27
N ILE A 17 -5.00 17.10 14.76
CA ILE A 17 -5.41 15.82 15.42
C ILE A 17 -4.50 14.65 15.02
N ASP A 18 -3.66 14.81 13.99
CA ASP A 18 -2.93 13.68 13.39
C ASP A 18 -1.40 13.92 13.25
N HIS A 19 -0.77 14.80 14.03
CA HIS A 19 0.67 15.16 13.88
C HIS A 19 1.04 15.68 12.47
N ALA A 20 0.10 16.28 11.74
CA ALA A 20 0.28 16.55 10.32
C ALA A 20 1.15 17.76 9.98
N CYS A 21 1.61 18.53 10.98
CA CYS A 21 2.65 19.54 10.77
C CYS A 21 3.90 18.93 10.09
N PHE A 22 4.26 17.69 10.45
CA PHE A 22 5.34 16.94 9.79
C PHE A 22 4.94 16.39 8.41
N ARG A 23 3.64 16.10 8.18
CA ARG A 23 3.11 15.54 6.91
C ARG A 23 2.82 16.59 5.83
N LEU A 24 2.64 17.86 6.22
CA LEU A 24 2.55 18.99 5.28
C LEU A 24 3.87 19.23 4.54
N ILE A 25 5.00 18.82 5.12
CA ILE A 25 6.35 18.98 4.56
C ILE A 25 6.90 17.64 4.02
N TYR A 26 6.47 16.50 4.58
CA TYR A 26 6.99 15.18 4.19
C TYR A 26 5.88 14.21 3.76
N SER A 27 5.73 14.00 2.45
CA SER A 27 4.72 13.12 1.86
C SER A 27 5.18 11.67 1.63
N ASN A 28 6.31 11.26 2.23
CA ASN A 28 6.95 9.94 2.01
C ASN A 28 6.84 9.49 0.54
N THR A 29 7.12 10.41 -0.40
CA THR A 29 6.83 10.21 -1.82
C THR A 29 8.07 9.74 -2.54
N HIS A 30 7.95 8.61 -3.24
CA HIS A 30 9.04 7.98 -3.96
C HIS A 30 8.56 7.50 -5.32
N ARG A 31 9.37 7.72 -6.35
CA ARG A 31 9.16 7.07 -7.65
C ARG A 31 9.64 5.63 -7.55
N ILE A 32 8.80 4.68 -7.93
CA ILE A 32 9.15 3.25 -7.91
C ILE A 32 9.40 2.69 -9.33
N SER A 33 8.75 3.28 -10.33
CA SER A 33 8.99 2.99 -11.75
C SER A 33 8.74 4.24 -12.59
N PRO A 34 9.00 4.22 -13.91
CA PRO A 34 8.59 5.30 -14.80
C PRO A 34 7.09 5.62 -14.71
N ASN A 35 6.27 4.60 -14.42
CA ASN A 35 4.82 4.63 -14.41
C ASN A 35 4.19 4.87 -13.02
N MET A 36 4.94 4.68 -11.92
CA MET A 36 4.32 4.68 -10.59
C MET A 36 5.14 5.41 -9.53
N PHE A 37 4.43 6.20 -8.74
CA PHE A 37 4.89 6.77 -7.48
C PHE A 37 4.13 6.14 -6.31
N ARG A 38 4.78 6.09 -5.15
CA ARG A 38 4.13 5.76 -3.86
C ARG A 38 4.26 6.94 -2.91
N ALA A 39 3.27 7.16 -2.06
CA ALA A 39 3.27 8.27 -1.09
C ALA A 39 2.51 7.95 0.21
N SER A 40 2.72 8.78 1.23
CA SER A 40 1.74 8.97 2.31
C SER A 40 0.51 9.74 1.80
N GLN A 41 -0.51 9.93 2.63
CA GLN A 41 -1.73 10.64 2.22
C GLN A 41 -1.36 12.02 1.65
N PRO A 42 -1.61 12.27 0.35
CA PRO A 42 -1.23 13.53 -0.27
C PRO A 42 -2.16 14.65 0.20
N SER A 43 -1.61 15.87 0.28
CA SER A 43 -2.40 17.08 0.44
C SER A 43 -2.87 17.57 -0.93
N PRO A 44 -3.83 18.51 -1.01
CA PRO A 44 -4.20 19.14 -2.28
C PRO A 44 -3.00 19.73 -3.05
N SER A 45 -2.01 20.31 -2.36
CA SER A 45 -0.81 20.86 -3.00
C SER A 45 0.10 19.77 -3.59
N HIS A 46 0.23 18.62 -2.92
CA HIS A 46 0.94 17.46 -3.45
C HIS A 46 0.25 16.90 -4.70
N ILE A 47 -1.09 16.82 -4.69
CA ILE A 47 -1.89 16.38 -5.86
C ILE A 47 -1.70 17.35 -7.03
N ALA A 48 -1.77 18.65 -6.79
CA ALA A 48 -1.51 19.67 -7.81
C ALA A 48 -0.10 19.56 -8.41
N ALA A 49 0.91 19.31 -7.57
CA ALA A 49 2.28 19.10 -8.03
C ALA A 49 2.42 17.80 -8.83
N ALA A 50 1.79 16.71 -8.40
CA ALA A 50 1.78 15.44 -9.13
C ALA A 50 1.16 15.61 -10.53
N ALA A 51 0.02 16.30 -10.65
CA ALA A 51 -0.63 16.61 -11.91
C ALA A 51 0.27 17.42 -12.85
N ARG A 52 0.93 18.47 -12.33
CA ARG A 52 1.91 19.26 -13.11
C ARG A 52 3.09 18.43 -13.61
N ASN A 53 3.45 17.37 -12.90
CA ASN A 53 4.51 16.43 -13.28
C ASN A 53 4.02 15.25 -14.14
N GLY A 54 2.78 15.32 -14.65
CA GLY A 54 2.24 14.35 -15.60
C GLY A 54 1.61 13.11 -14.99
N VAL A 55 1.39 13.06 -13.66
CA VAL A 55 0.55 12.02 -13.07
C VAL A 55 -0.87 12.15 -13.64
N ARG A 56 -1.48 11.02 -14.00
CA ARG A 56 -2.82 10.93 -14.60
C ARG A 56 -3.87 10.36 -13.65
N SER A 57 -3.44 9.53 -12.68
CA SER A 57 -4.35 8.95 -11.68
C SER A 57 -3.74 8.87 -10.28
N ILE A 58 -4.62 8.90 -9.27
CA ILE A 58 -4.32 8.70 -7.86
C ILE A 58 -4.99 7.41 -7.39
N LEU A 59 -4.21 6.47 -6.87
CA LEU A 59 -4.70 5.20 -6.32
C LEU A 59 -4.77 5.26 -4.78
N ASN A 60 -5.99 5.41 -4.27
CA ASN A 60 -6.27 5.49 -2.83
C ASN A 60 -6.47 4.10 -2.20
N LEU A 61 -5.45 3.63 -1.49
CA LEU A 61 -5.45 2.32 -0.86
C LEU A 61 -6.20 2.29 0.49
N ARG A 62 -6.71 3.43 0.94
CA ARG A 62 -7.56 3.54 2.14
C ARG A 62 -9.03 3.39 1.81
N GLY A 63 -9.40 3.47 0.52
CA GLY A 63 -10.77 3.52 0.04
C GLY A 63 -11.47 4.85 0.34
N GLY A 64 -12.61 5.05 -0.31
CA GLY A 64 -13.50 6.18 -0.11
C GLY A 64 -14.06 6.22 1.30
N ARG A 65 -13.94 7.37 1.97
CA ARG A 65 -14.29 7.54 3.38
C ARG A 65 -14.86 8.93 3.60
N ASP A 66 -15.85 9.05 4.48
CA ASP A 66 -16.42 10.35 4.84
C ASP A 66 -15.52 11.07 5.86
N CYS A 67 -14.39 11.60 5.38
CA CYS A 67 -13.48 12.38 6.19
C CYS A 67 -12.80 13.48 5.38
N ALA A 68 -12.38 14.54 6.08
CA ALA A 68 -11.78 15.72 5.46
C ALA A 68 -10.65 15.39 4.49
N SER A 69 -9.74 14.48 4.84
CA SER A 69 -8.62 14.10 3.98
C SER A 69 -9.07 13.53 2.63
N TYR A 70 -10.14 12.73 2.60
CA TYR A 70 -10.66 12.14 1.37
C TYR A 70 -11.44 13.17 0.55
N ILE A 71 -12.25 14.00 1.20
CA ILE A 71 -13.00 15.07 0.52
C ILE A 71 -12.03 16.03 -0.19
N LEU A 72 -10.96 16.45 0.49
CA LEU A 72 -9.94 17.33 -0.07
C LEU A 72 -9.17 16.68 -1.22
N GLU A 73 -8.86 15.39 -1.10
CA GLU A 73 -8.22 14.60 -2.15
C GLU A 73 -9.09 14.49 -3.40
N ALA A 74 -10.36 14.14 -3.25
CA ALA A 74 -11.32 14.05 -4.35
C ALA A 74 -11.56 15.40 -5.02
N GLU A 75 -11.70 16.48 -4.22
CA GLU A 75 -11.83 17.84 -4.76
C GLU A 75 -10.59 18.25 -5.56
N ALA A 76 -9.38 17.95 -5.06
CA ALA A 76 -8.12 18.26 -5.73
C ALA A 76 -7.92 17.43 -7.02
N CYS A 77 -8.21 16.13 -6.99
CA CYS A 77 -8.14 15.28 -8.18
C CYS A 77 -9.06 15.81 -9.29
N ARG A 78 -10.30 16.14 -8.95
CA ARG A 78 -11.26 16.74 -9.90
C ARG A 78 -10.77 18.09 -10.43
N ALA A 79 -10.22 18.95 -9.57
CA ALA A 79 -9.71 20.27 -9.98
C ALA A 79 -8.54 20.18 -10.96
N HIS A 80 -7.77 19.09 -10.93
CA HIS A 80 -6.59 18.88 -11.77
C HIS A 80 -6.78 17.82 -12.85
N GLY A 81 -8.01 17.33 -13.07
CA GLY A 81 -8.30 16.33 -14.09
C GLY A 81 -7.64 14.97 -13.86
N LEU A 82 -7.33 14.63 -12.60
CA LEU A 82 -6.80 13.32 -12.23
C LEU A 82 -7.94 12.35 -11.94
N GLU A 83 -7.79 11.11 -12.39
CA GLU A 83 -8.67 10.02 -11.99
C GLU A 83 -8.35 9.58 -10.56
N LEU A 84 -9.31 9.68 -9.64
CA LEU A 84 -9.18 9.12 -8.29
C LEU A 84 -9.77 7.70 -8.28
N ILE A 85 -8.92 6.71 -8.02
CA ILE A 85 -9.28 5.31 -7.99
C ILE A 85 -9.22 4.80 -6.55
N ASP A 86 -10.36 4.41 -6.00
CA ASP A 86 -10.44 3.81 -4.67
C ASP A 86 -10.23 2.30 -4.74
N PHE A 87 -9.19 1.81 -4.06
CA PHE A 87 -8.88 0.38 -4.00
C PHE A 87 -8.46 -0.02 -2.58
N PRO A 88 -9.42 -0.27 -1.67
CA PRO A 88 -9.10 -0.52 -0.26
C PRO A 88 -8.29 -1.81 -0.08
N VAL A 89 -7.15 -1.70 0.59
CA VAL A 89 -6.26 -2.82 0.93
C VAL A 89 -6.10 -2.94 2.45
N ASN A 90 -6.05 -4.17 2.97
CA ASN A 90 -5.75 -4.42 4.39
C ASN A 90 -4.23 -4.48 4.60
N SER A 91 -3.70 -3.86 5.65
CA SER A 91 -2.27 -3.91 5.99
C SER A 91 -1.89 -4.92 7.09
N ARG A 92 -2.87 -5.58 7.70
CA ARG A 92 -2.69 -6.44 8.88
C ARG A 92 -3.39 -7.79 8.71
N ASP A 93 -3.71 -8.14 7.47
CA ASP A 93 -4.33 -9.41 7.14
C ASP A 93 -3.76 -9.94 5.82
N MET A 94 -3.90 -11.24 5.61
CA MET A 94 -3.52 -11.87 4.35
C MET A 94 -4.34 -11.29 3.19
N PRO A 95 -3.71 -11.00 2.04
CA PRO A 95 -4.43 -10.50 0.89
C PRO A 95 -5.41 -11.56 0.38
N LYS A 96 -6.68 -11.17 0.18
CA LYS A 96 -7.68 -12.06 -0.39
C LYS A 96 -7.35 -12.33 -1.87
N LYS A 97 -7.60 -13.55 -2.36
CA LYS A 97 -7.45 -13.90 -3.79
C LYS A 97 -8.16 -12.91 -4.70
N GLU A 98 -9.42 -12.61 -4.38
CA GLU A 98 -10.24 -11.66 -5.13
C GLU A 98 -9.58 -10.27 -5.22
N THR A 99 -9.01 -9.77 -4.11
CA THR A 99 -8.29 -8.50 -4.10
C THR A 99 -7.04 -8.54 -4.97
N LEU A 100 -6.28 -9.64 -4.96
CA LEU A 100 -5.10 -9.81 -5.81
C LEU A 100 -5.47 -9.82 -7.31
N LEU A 101 -6.52 -10.53 -7.67
CA LEU A 101 -7.00 -10.61 -9.07
C LEU A 101 -7.54 -9.26 -9.55
N LYS A 102 -8.31 -8.54 -8.71
CA LYS A 102 -8.74 -7.17 -9.04
C LYS A 102 -7.58 -6.20 -9.14
N ALA A 103 -6.52 -6.37 -8.33
CA ALA A 103 -5.31 -5.55 -8.45
C ALA A 103 -4.59 -5.80 -9.79
N ARG A 104 -4.54 -7.05 -10.26
CA ARG A 104 -4.00 -7.41 -11.58
C ARG A 104 -4.72 -6.65 -12.70
N GLU A 105 -6.04 -6.70 -12.69
CA GLU A 105 -6.88 -6.01 -13.68
C GLU A 105 -6.71 -4.49 -13.59
N LEU A 106 -6.77 -3.95 -12.37
CA LEU A 106 -6.56 -2.53 -12.12
C LEU A 106 -5.23 -2.04 -12.71
N PHE A 107 -4.13 -2.76 -12.45
CA PHE A 107 -2.82 -2.38 -12.98
C PHE A 107 -2.75 -2.49 -14.51
N ALA A 108 -3.54 -3.36 -15.14
CA ALA A 108 -3.58 -3.46 -16.59
C ALA A 108 -4.33 -2.27 -17.25
N THR A 109 -5.29 -1.67 -16.54
CA THR A 109 -6.23 -0.71 -17.14
C THR A 109 -6.10 0.73 -16.64
N MET A 110 -5.50 0.97 -15.47
CA MET A 110 -5.45 2.31 -14.89
C MET A 110 -4.54 3.28 -15.66
N PRO A 111 -4.80 4.61 -15.64
CA PRO A 111 -3.95 5.58 -16.31
C PRO A 111 -2.61 5.79 -15.58
N TYR A 112 -1.49 5.59 -16.28
CA TYR A 112 -0.12 5.89 -15.80
C TYR A 112 0.44 7.15 -16.45
N PRO A 113 1.39 7.92 -15.89
CA PRO A 113 1.97 7.73 -14.59
C PRO A 113 0.93 7.90 -13.47
N ALA A 114 1.02 7.09 -12.43
CA ALA A 114 0.08 7.08 -11.32
C ALA A 114 0.79 7.32 -9.99
N LEU A 115 0.05 7.76 -8.98
CA LEU A 115 0.53 7.84 -7.60
C LEU A 115 -0.39 7.03 -6.70
N MET A 116 0.15 5.98 -6.07
CA MET A 116 -0.56 5.24 -5.03
C MET A 116 -0.24 5.76 -3.64
N HIS A 117 -1.21 5.76 -2.74
CA HIS A 117 -0.97 6.18 -1.35
C HIS A 117 -1.79 5.40 -0.34
N CYS A 118 -1.37 5.52 0.92
CA CYS A 118 -2.17 5.10 2.07
C CYS A 118 -2.16 6.18 3.16
N LYS A 119 -2.13 5.84 4.46
CA LYS A 119 -1.99 6.85 5.54
C LYS A 119 -0.53 7.35 5.61
N SER A 120 0.41 6.44 5.87
CA SER A 120 1.85 6.74 6.03
C SER A 120 2.69 6.47 4.79
N GLY A 121 2.13 5.81 3.77
CA GLY A 121 2.89 5.36 2.60
C GLY A 121 3.78 4.15 2.85
N ALA A 122 3.67 3.52 4.03
CA ALA A 122 4.46 2.36 4.42
C ALA A 122 3.81 1.04 4.01
N ASP A 123 2.80 0.55 4.74
CA ASP A 123 2.35 -0.85 4.63
C ASP A 123 1.50 -1.13 3.39
N ARG A 124 0.31 -0.53 3.27
CA ARG A 124 -0.58 -0.78 2.11
C ARG A 124 0.07 -0.35 0.80
N ALA A 125 0.69 0.83 0.82
CA ALA A 125 1.40 1.35 -0.33
C ALA A 125 2.64 0.51 -0.64
N GLY A 126 3.35 -0.02 0.36
CA GLY A 126 4.48 -0.91 0.16
C GLY A 126 4.07 -2.25 -0.42
N PHE A 127 3.00 -2.85 0.09
CA PHE A 127 2.47 -4.10 -0.43
C PHE A 127 1.99 -3.95 -1.88
N MET A 128 1.20 -2.93 -2.18
CA MET A 128 0.73 -2.69 -3.55
C MET A 128 1.85 -2.24 -4.48
N ALA A 129 2.86 -1.51 -3.99
CA ALA A 129 4.07 -1.19 -4.76
C ALA A 129 4.89 -2.44 -5.07
N ALA A 130 5.08 -3.34 -4.09
CA ALA A 130 5.75 -4.62 -4.31
C ALA A 130 4.98 -5.47 -5.33
N LEU A 131 3.66 -5.58 -5.17
CA LEU A 131 2.81 -6.31 -6.11
C LEU A 131 2.92 -5.72 -7.53
N PHE A 132 2.77 -4.40 -7.67
CA PHE A 132 2.89 -3.69 -8.95
C PHE A 132 4.26 -3.92 -9.60
N MET A 133 5.36 -3.75 -8.85
CA MET A 133 6.71 -3.95 -9.37
C MET A 133 6.93 -5.40 -9.83
N PHE A 134 6.38 -6.37 -9.09
CA PHE A 134 6.53 -7.79 -9.42
C PHE A 134 5.68 -8.21 -10.62
N VAL A 135 4.40 -7.86 -10.64
CA VAL A 135 3.42 -8.44 -11.58
C VAL A 135 3.17 -7.59 -12.82
N HIS A 136 3.32 -6.26 -12.72
CA HIS A 136 3.07 -5.33 -13.82
C HIS A 136 4.38 -4.88 -14.47
N GLU A 137 5.37 -4.43 -13.67
CA GLU A 137 6.69 -4.05 -14.18
C GLU A 137 7.64 -5.26 -14.37
N GLN A 138 7.18 -6.47 -14.02
CA GLN A 138 7.91 -7.74 -14.20
C GLN A 138 9.32 -7.73 -13.60
N ARG A 139 9.52 -6.99 -12.51
CA ARG A 139 10.80 -6.94 -11.80
C ARG A 139 11.02 -8.22 -11.00
N PRO A 140 12.27 -8.63 -10.74
CA PRO A 140 12.54 -9.78 -9.87
C PRO A 140 11.85 -9.65 -8.52
N LEU A 141 11.31 -10.75 -7.99
CA LEU A 141 10.57 -10.74 -6.72
C LEU A 141 11.38 -10.10 -5.57
N ALA A 142 12.67 -10.39 -5.50
CA ALA A 142 13.57 -9.82 -4.48
C ALA A 142 13.71 -8.29 -4.58
N GLU A 143 13.66 -7.73 -5.79
CA GLU A 143 13.68 -6.28 -5.99
C GLU A 143 12.32 -5.67 -5.59
N ALA A 144 11.23 -6.33 -6.03
CA ALA A 144 9.88 -5.88 -5.77
C ALA A 144 9.54 -5.87 -4.27
N THR A 145 9.91 -6.90 -3.51
CA THR A 145 9.68 -6.94 -2.05
C THR A 145 10.50 -5.92 -1.29
N GLY A 146 11.54 -5.32 -1.89
CA GLY A 146 12.25 -4.16 -1.32
C GLY A 146 11.37 -2.94 -1.07
N GLN A 147 10.16 -2.90 -1.66
CA GLN A 147 9.13 -1.90 -1.35
C GLN A 147 8.53 -2.08 0.06
N LEU A 148 8.67 -3.23 0.70
CA LEU A 148 8.36 -3.49 2.10
C LEU A 148 9.65 -3.39 2.93
N SER A 149 10.10 -2.16 3.18
CA SER A 149 11.34 -1.93 3.94
C SER A 149 11.27 -0.71 4.85
N TRP A 150 12.19 -0.67 5.81
CA TRP A 150 12.35 0.40 6.79
C TRP A 150 12.59 1.76 6.12
N LYS A 151 13.21 1.79 4.92
CA LYS A 151 13.36 2.98 4.06
C LYS A 151 12.03 3.72 3.86
N TYR A 152 10.93 2.98 3.80
CA TYR A 152 9.58 3.52 3.58
C TYR A 152 8.75 3.57 4.86
N GLY A 153 9.34 3.29 6.03
CA GLY A 153 8.67 3.22 7.33
C GLY A 153 7.90 1.93 7.57
N HIS A 154 8.20 0.86 6.83
CA HIS A 154 7.59 -0.46 7.03
C HIS A 154 8.45 -1.31 7.99
N PHE A 155 7.80 -1.94 8.97
CA PHE A 155 8.44 -2.77 9.99
C PHE A 155 7.85 -4.18 9.95
N LYS A 156 8.68 -5.16 9.60
CA LYS A 156 8.28 -6.55 9.44
C LYS A 156 7.96 -7.26 10.76
N GLN A 157 8.55 -6.81 11.86
CA GLN A 157 8.33 -7.36 13.21
C GLN A 157 6.99 -6.95 13.83
N ALA A 158 6.24 -6.06 13.18
CA ALA A 158 4.88 -5.72 13.58
C ALA A 158 3.86 -6.62 12.87
N LYS A 159 2.56 -6.49 13.22
CA LYS A 159 1.45 -7.19 12.55
C LYS A 159 1.38 -7.00 11.02
N THR A 160 2.14 -6.05 10.49
CA THR A 160 2.29 -5.75 9.07
C THR A 160 3.23 -6.71 8.34
N GLY A 161 4.07 -7.46 9.06
CA GLY A 161 4.94 -8.51 8.50
C GLY A 161 4.20 -9.65 7.82
N ILE A 162 2.88 -9.74 8.03
CA ILE A 162 2.01 -10.67 7.31
C ILE A 162 2.04 -10.45 5.78
N LEU A 163 2.32 -9.20 5.34
CA LEU A 163 2.43 -8.85 3.92
C LEU A 163 3.76 -9.31 3.32
N ASP A 164 4.87 -9.24 4.07
CA ASP A 164 6.14 -9.86 3.67
C ASP A 164 5.97 -11.37 3.57
N TYR A 165 5.32 -11.97 4.57
CA TYR A 165 5.12 -13.42 4.63
C TYR A 165 4.33 -13.95 3.42
N PHE A 166 3.39 -13.18 2.87
CA PHE A 166 2.72 -13.53 1.63
C PHE A 166 3.70 -13.74 0.45
N PHE A 167 4.66 -12.83 0.26
CA PHE A 167 5.66 -12.98 -0.81
C PHE A 167 6.68 -14.09 -0.49
N GLU A 168 7.01 -14.29 0.79
CA GLU A 168 7.85 -15.41 1.23
C GLU A 168 7.22 -16.76 0.95
N LEU A 169 5.90 -16.90 1.18
CA LEU A 169 5.16 -18.12 0.86
C LEU A 169 5.24 -18.44 -0.62
N TYR A 170 5.07 -17.44 -1.49
CA TYR A 170 5.24 -17.64 -2.93
C TYR A 170 6.68 -18.01 -3.28
N ALA A 171 7.67 -17.29 -2.76
CA ALA A 171 9.09 -17.55 -3.04
C ALA A 171 9.49 -18.99 -2.65
N ALA A 172 9.13 -19.41 -1.43
CA ALA A 172 9.43 -20.75 -0.91
C ALA A 172 8.70 -21.86 -1.67
N TYR A 173 7.48 -21.61 -2.15
CA TYR A 173 6.78 -22.56 -3.00
C TYR A 173 7.44 -22.66 -4.38
N ASN A 174 7.70 -21.52 -5.01
CA ASN A 174 8.24 -21.43 -6.37
C ASN A 174 9.66 -22.02 -6.49
N GLU A 175 10.48 -21.90 -5.45
CA GLU A 175 11.82 -22.52 -5.40
C GLU A 175 11.76 -24.05 -5.52
N LYS A 176 10.75 -24.68 -4.89
CA LYS A 176 10.57 -26.14 -4.90
C LYS A 176 9.77 -26.61 -6.11
N ARG A 177 8.83 -25.79 -6.57
CA ARG A 177 7.87 -26.08 -7.63
C ARG A 177 7.69 -24.82 -8.49
N PRO A 178 8.53 -24.61 -9.52
CA PRO A 178 8.43 -23.45 -10.38
C PRO A 178 7.01 -23.28 -10.92
N THR A 179 6.34 -22.21 -10.51
CA THR A 179 4.93 -21.93 -10.78
C THR A 179 4.73 -20.44 -11.01
N PRO A 180 4.11 -20.03 -12.14
CA PRO A 180 3.77 -18.63 -12.36
C PRO A 180 2.96 -18.05 -11.20
N PHE A 181 3.25 -16.81 -10.81
CA PHE A 181 2.64 -16.20 -9.62
C PHE A 181 1.11 -16.27 -9.62
N TRP A 182 0.48 -15.94 -10.75
CA TRP A 182 -0.99 -15.95 -10.85
C TRP A 182 -1.57 -17.37 -10.78
N GLU A 183 -0.88 -18.37 -11.33
CA GLU A 183 -1.29 -19.76 -11.17
C GLU A 183 -1.22 -20.20 -9.71
N TRP A 184 -0.16 -19.81 -8.99
CA TRP A 184 -0.04 -20.05 -7.56
C TRP A 184 -1.16 -19.37 -6.76
N VAL A 185 -1.45 -18.08 -7.03
CA VAL A 185 -2.55 -17.36 -6.36
C VAL A 185 -3.89 -18.05 -6.57
N GLU A 186 -4.17 -18.50 -7.79
CA GLU A 186 -5.46 -19.09 -8.14
C GLU A 186 -5.61 -20.50 -7.56
N ARG A 187 -4.59 -21.36 -7.72
CA ARG A 187 -4.70 -22.80 -7.47
C ARG A 187 -4.11 -23.28 -6.14
N VAL A 188 -3.18 -22.55 -5.54
CA VAL A 188 -2.36 -23.07 -4.42
C VAL A 188 -2.52 -22.21 -3.17
N TYR A 189 -2.38 -20.90 -3.30
CA TYR A 189 -2.47 -19.98 -2.18
C TYR A 189 -3.81 -20.14 -1.47
N ASP A 190 -3.83 -20.22 -0.14
CA ASP A 190 -5.05 -20.12 0.66
C ASP A 190 -4.82 -19.07 1.75
N PRO A 191 -5.59 -17.97 1.79
CA PRO A 191 -5.37 -16.88 2.75
C PRO A 191 -5.66 -17.29 4.20
N VAL A 192 -6.54 -18.28 4.44
CA VAL A 192 -6.87 -18.78 5.78
C VAL A 192 -5.71 -19.64 6.29
N GLU A 193 -5.23 -20.57 5.47
CA GLU A 193 -4.07 -21.41 5.82
C GLU A 193 -2.81 -20.57 6.00
N ALA A 194 -2.55 -19.62 5.09
CA ALA A 194 -1.42 -18.70 5.16
C ALA A 194 -1.45 -17.83 6.44
N LYS A 195 -2.63 -17.39 6.86
CA LYS A 195 -2.78 -16.64 8.12
C LYS A 195 -2.58 -17.54 9.33
N ALA A 196 -3.04 -18.78 9.27
CA ALA A 196 -2.80 -19.75 10.34
C ALA A 196 -1.29 -20.02 10.50
N SER A 197 -0.58 -20.30 9.40
CA SER A 197 0.86 -20.57 9.42
C SER A 197 1.69 -19.36 9.85
N PHE A 198 1.27 -18.13 9.51
CA PHE A 198 1.92 -16.92 10.01
C PHE A 198 1.86 -16.82 11.54
N ARG A 199 0.67 -17.00 12.13
CA ARG A 199 0.50 -17.02 13.59
C ARG A 199 1.28 -18.17 14.22
N SER A 200 1.40 -19.30 13.52
CA SER A 200 2.22 -20.43 13.95
C SER A 200 3.69 -20.03 14.12
N ARG A 201 4.22 -19.29 13.14
CA ARG A 201 5.60 -18.80 13.17
C ARG A 201 5.81 -17.76 14.26
N GLU A 202 4.90 -16.79 14.39
CA GLU A 202 5.01 -15.75 15.43
C GLU A 202 5.02 -16.34 16.85
N TRP A 203 4.21 -17.38 17.13
CA TRP A 203 4.29 -18.05 18.44
C TRP A 203 5.60 -18.79 18.63
N ALA A 204 6.11 -19.44 17.58
CA ALA A 204 7.37 -20.19 17.65
C ALA A 204 8.53 -19.24 17.94
N ASP A 205 8.60 -18.12 17.23
CA ASP A 205 9.60 -17.07 17.43
C ASP A 205 9.50 -16.50 18.87
N ALA A 206 8.28 -16.20 19.34
CA ALA A 206 8.07 -15.70 20.72
C ALA A 206 8.47 -16.71 21.81
N VAL A 207 8.25 -18.02 21.59
CA VAL A 207 8.70 -19.07 22.51
C VAL A 207 10.22 -19.18 22.49
N VAL A 208 10.84 -19.16 21.31
CA VAL A 208 12.30 -19.21 21.17
C VAL A 208 12.95 -18.00 21.85
N ASP A 209 12.42 -16.79 21.64
CA ASP A 209 12.95 -15.57 22.27
C ASP A 209 12.82 -15.63 23.80
N ARG A 210 11.71 -16.17 24.32
CA ARG A 210 11.50 -16.37 25.76
C ARG A 210 12.44 -17.42 26.36
N VAL A 211 12.73 -18.48 25.61
CA VAL A 211 13.65 -19.56 26.05
C VAL A 211 15.11 -19.11 25.96
N LEU A 212 15.46 -18.29 24.97
CA LEU A 212 16.83 -17.79 24.76
C LEU A 212 17.17 -16.53 25.58
N GLY A 213 16.24 -16.02 26.40
CA GLY A 213 16.53 -14.95 27.36
C GLY A 213 17.00 -13.64 26.73
N ARG A 214 16.58 -13.34 25.50
CA ARG A 214 16.84 -12.05 24.86
C ARG A 214 15.72 -11.08 25.26
N GLU A 215 15.88 -10.46 26.42
CA GLU A 215 15.22 -9.20 26.76
C GLU A 215 15.76 -8.04 25.91
#